data_AF-A0A2H0TL52-F1
#
_entry.id   AF-A0A2H0TL52-F1
#
_cell.length_a   1.000
_cell.length_b   1.000
_cell.length_c   1.000
_cell.angle_alpha   90.00
_cell.angle_beta   90.00
_cell.angle_gamma   90.00
#
_symmetry.space_group_name_H-M   'P 1'
#
loop_
_entity.id
_entity.type
_entity.pdbx_description
1 polymer ?
#
loop_
_entity_poly.entity_id
_entity_poly.type
_entity_poly.pdbx_seq_one_letter_code
_entity_poly.pdbx_strand_id
1 'polypeptide(L)'
;SIYDNVLKLNLRGHGIKETILATKLLKDAGFKVLYQMMPNLPGSDFKRDEKMFEELFQNPDFQPDFLKIYPCALLKEAPLYKWWKEGKYKPYSEKQLINLIKSIKKRIPYYVRIQRITRDIPSQRVVEGGAKISNLRQILAKESKNEGWKC
;
A
#
# COMPACT_ATOMS: atom_id res chain seq x y z
N SER A 1 2.59 -1.53 6.86
CA SER A 1 2.15 -0.26 7.46
C SER A 1 3.31 0.28 8.26
N ILE A 2 3.42 1.60 8.42
CA ILE A 2 4.40 2.21 9.32
C ILE A 2 3.81 2.52 10.71
N TYR A 3 2.55 2.13 10.97
CA TYR A 3 1.88 2.43 12.23
C TYR A 3 1.78 1.18 13.11
N ASP A 4 2.39 1.21 14.30
CA ASP A 4 2.39 0.06 15.23
C ASP A 4 0.97 -0.38 15.63
N ASN A 5 0.03 0.55 15.79
CA ASN A 5 -1.35 0.21 16.09
C ASN A 5 -2.02 -0.60 14.96
N VAL A 6 -1.70 -0.27 13.70
CA VAL A 6 -2.19 -1.02 12.52
C VAL A 6 -1.49 -2.37 12.44
N LEU A 7 -0.18 -2.43 12.65
CA LEU A 7 0.59 -3.67 12.65
C LEU A 7 0.08 -4.65 13.71
N LYS A 8 -0.11 -4.18 14.95
CA LYS A 8 -0.65 -4.97 16.07
C LYS A 8 -2.08 -5.45 15.80
N LEU A 9 -2.96 -4.59 15.30
CA LEU A 9 -4.33 -4.97 14.96
C LEU A 9 -4.39 -6.06 13.88
N ASN A 10 -3.44 -6.02 12.94
CA ASN A 10 -3.31 -7.00 11.86
C ASN A 10 -2.41 -8.19 12.24
N LEU A 11 -2.13 -8.39 13.53
CA LEU A 11 -1.35 -9.51 14.08
C LEU A 11 0.00 -9.68 13.40
N ARG A 12 0.69 -8.57 13.10
CA ARG A 12 2.05 -8.60 12.56
C ARG A 12 3.04 -8.88 13.68
N GLY A 13 4.01 -9.75 13.41
CA GLY A 13 5.06 -10.15 14.36
C GLY A 13 6.22 -9.17 14.48
N HIS A 14 6.09 -7.95 13.96
CA HIS A 14 7.09 -6.89 14.06
C HIS A 14 6.40 -5.52 14.15
N GLY A 15 7.10 -4.55 14.73
CA GLY A 15 6.73 -3.15 14.75
C GLY A 15 7.52 -2.31 13.74
N ILE A 16 7.35 -1.00 13.86
CA ILE A 16 8.06 -0.01 13.03
C ILE A 16 9.56 0.00 13.33
N LYS A 17 9.95 -0.19 14.60
CA LYS A 17 11.36 -0.14 15.04
C LYS A 17 12.20 -1.21 14.35
N GLU A 18 11.67 -2.44 14.24
CA GLU A 18 12.36 -3.52 13.55
C GLU A 18 12.49 -3.25 12.05
N THR A 19 11.50 -2.58 11.45
CA THR A 19 11.55 -2.17 10.03
C THR A 19 12.66 -1.16 9.79
N ILE A 20 12.74 -0.12 10.62
CA ILE A 20 13.77 0.93 10.52
C ILE A 20 15.17 0.33 10.70
N LEU A 21 15.36 -0.50 11.74
CA LEU A 21 16.63 -1.16 12.00
C LEU A 21 17.05 -2.07 10.84
N ALA A 22 16.14 -2.89 10.32
CA ALA A 22 16.41 -3.77 9.19
C ALA A 22 16.83 -2.98 7.94
N THR A 23 16.15 -1.87 7.64
CA THR A 23 16.47 -1.00 6.51
C THR A 23 17.85 -0.40 6.64
N LYS A 24 18.19 0.14 7.82
CA LYS A 24 19.53 0.65 8.08
C LYS A 24 20.60 -0.41 7.82
N LEU A 25 20.45 -1.60 8.43
CA LEU A 25 21.43 -2.68 8.30
C LEU A 25 21.58 -3.16 6.85
N LEU A 26 20.48 -3.27 6.10
CA LEU A 26 20.51 -3.67 4.69
C LEU A 26 21.21 -2.63 3.81
N LYS A 27 20.93 -1.34 4.04
CA LYS A 27 21.56 -0.23 3.30
C LYS A 27 23.05 -0.14 3.60
N ASP A 28 23.44 -0.22 4.87
CA ASP A 28 24.84 -0.21 5.30
C ASP A 28 25.63 -1.38 4.70
N ALA A 29 24.97 -2.53 4.49
CA ALA A 29 25.54 -3.70 3.82
C ALA A 29 25.48 -3.66 2.27
N GLY A 30 24.99 -2.56 1.67
CA GLY A 30 24.96 -2.37 0.22
C GLY A 30 23.80 -3.07 -0.51
N PHE A 31 22.78 -3.56 0.21
CA PHE A 31 21.61 -4.16 -0.42
C PHE A 31 20.60 -3.11 -0.86
N LYS A 32 19.90 -3.42 -1.96
CA LYS A 32 18.68 -2.71 -2.37
C LYS A 32 17.52 -3.12 -1.46
N VAL A 33 16.78 -2.15 -0.96
CA VAL A 33 15.66 -2.37 -0.03
C VAL A 33 14.33 -2.16 -0.73
N LEU A 34 13.47 -3.18 -0.67
CA LEU A 34 12.10 -3.13 -1.19
C LEU A 34 11.10 -3.16 -0.05
N TYR A 35 10.17 -2.22 -0.03
CA TYR A 35 9.03 -2.24 0.87
C TYR A 35 7.78 -2.80 0.21
N GLN A 36 7.12 -3.73 0.89
CA GLN A 36 5.76 -4.14 0.56
C GLN A 36 4.78 -3.31 1.39
N MET A 37 4.20 -2.30 0.76
CA MET A 37 3.25 -1.40 1.40
C MET A 37 1.82 -1.82 1.09
N MET A 38 1.00 -1.95 2.14
CA MET A 38 -0.39 -2.36 2.03
C MET A 38 -1.32 -1.26 2.54
N PRO A 39 -1.90 -0.43 1.66
CA PRO A 39 -3.00 0.45 2.04
C PRO A 39 -4.30 -0.33 2.26
N ASN A 40 -5.32 0.33 2.81
CA ASN A 40 -6.64 -0.21 3.13
C ASN A 40 -6.61 -1.34 4.18
N LEU A 41 -5.62 -1.36 5.07
CA LEU A 41 -5.59 -2.31 6.17
C LEU A 41 -6.61 -1.93 7.26
N PRO A 42 -7.20 -2.90 7.99
CA PRO A 42 -7.91 -2.65 9.23
C PRO A 42 -7.15 -1.72 10.16
N GLY A 43 -7.83 -0.71 10.71
CA GLY A 43 -7.23 0.30 11.58
C GLY A 43 -6.48 1.44 10.86
N SER A 44 -6.46 1.43 9.52
CA SER A 44 -6.02 2.56 8.70
C SER A 44 -7.22 3.20 7.98
N ASP A 45 -6.98 4.36 7.38
CA ASP A 45 -7.94 5.09 6.56
C ASP A 45 -7.21 5.81 5.41
N PHE A 46 -7.98 6.40 4.51
CA PHE A 46 -7.43 7.00 3.28
C PHE A 46 -6.36 8.06 3.58
N LYS A 47 -6.60 8.94 4.56
CA LYS A 47 -5.67 10.02 4.92
C LYS A 47 -4.42 9.45 5.59
N ARG A 48 -4.57 8.44 6.45
CA ARG A 48 -3.44 7.74 7.07
C ARG A 48 -2.58 7.03 6.04
N ASP A 49 -3.18 6.42 5.04
CA ASP A 49 -2.43 5.78 3.98
C ASP A 49 -1.68 6.80 3.12
N GLU A 50 -2.28 7.94 2.76
CA GLU A 50 -1.56 9.03 2.09
C GLU A 50 -0.35 9.52 2.90
N LYS A 51 -0.56 9.80 4.19
CA LYS A 51 0.51 10.23 5.10
C LYS A 51 1.60 9.18 5.25
N MET A 52 1.23 7.90 5.29
CA MET A 52 2.22 6.81 5.35
C MET A 52 3.16 6.85 4.15
N PHE A 53 2.65 7.04 2.93
CA PHE A 53 3.53 7.12 1.76
C PHE A 53 4.35 8.40 1.72
N GLU A 54 3.82 9.53 2.19
CA GLU A 54 4.58 10.77 2.34
C GLU A 54 5.76 10.59 3.31
N GLU A 55 5.50 10.01 4.48
CA GLU A 55 6.50 9.72 5.52
C GLU A 55 7.62 8.81 5.01
N LEU A 56 7.30 7.78 4.21
CA LEU A 56 8.30 6.86 3.65
C LEU A 56 9.40 7.56 2.85
N PHE A 57 9.10 8.73 2.28
CA PHE A 57 10.01 9.47 1.41
C PHE A 57 10.66 10.66 2.11
N GLN A 58 10.01 11.23 3.13
CA GLN A 58 10.49 12.41 3.87
C GLN A 58 11.35 12.02 5.08
N ASN A 59 11.04 10.92 5.76
CA ASN A 59 11.77 10.51 6.94
C ASN A 59 13.00 9.64 6.57
N PRO A 60 14.22 10.04 6.98
CA PRO A 60 15.46 9.31 6.67
C PRO A 60 15.54 7.90 7.27
N ASP A 61 14.73 7.58 8.28
CA ASP A 61 14.62 6.23 8.83
C ASP A 61 14.03 5.21 7.84
N PHE A 62 13.44 5.69 6.73
CA PHE A 62 12.88 4.87 5.67
C PHE A 62 13.67 5.00 4.35
N GLN A 63 13.10 5.61 3.32
CA GLN A 63 13.70 5.76 1.98
C GLN A 63 14.03 4.42 1.25
N PRO A 64 13.01 3.57 1.02
CA PRO A 64 13.19 2.33 0.26
C PRO A 64 13.56 2.61 -1.20
N ASP A 65 14.35 1.73 -1.82
CA ASP A 65 14.69 1.82 -3.25
C ASP A 65 13.53 1.36 -4.14
N PHE A 66 12.71 0.44 -3.64
CA PHE A 66 11.59 -0.14 -4.39
C PHE A 66 10.31 -0.20 -3.57
N LEU A 67 9.17 -0.14 -4.27
CA LEU A 67 7.84 -0.38 -3.69
C LEU A 67 7.09 -1.51 -4.41
N LYS A 68 6.45 -2.37 -3.61
CA LYS A 68 5.28 -3.14 -4.01
C LYS A 68 4.07 -2.56 -3.27
N ILE A 69 3.15 -1.96 -4.01
CA ILE A 69 1.93 -1.36 -3.44
C ILE A 69 0.77 -2.33 -3.60
N TYR A 70 0.40 -3.00 -2.51
CA TYR A 70 -0.58 -4.08 -2.47
C TYR A 70 -1.77 -3.69 -1.57
N PRO A 71 -2.79 -3.03 -2.13
CA PRO A 71 -4.02 -2.75 -1.39
C PRO A 71 -4.58 -4.01 -0.74
N CYS A 72 -5.09 -3.89 0.48
CA CYS A 72 -5.68 -5.01 1.19
C CYS A 72 -6.83 -5.61 0.37
N ALA A 73 -6.71 -6.90 0.04
CA ALA A 73 -7.71 -7.65 -0.70
C ALA A 73 -8.58 -8.44 0.28
N LEU A 74 -9.90 -8.25 0.20
CA LEU A 74 -10.87 -8.96 1.02
C LEU A 74 -11.12 -10.35 0.43
N LEU A 75 -10.66 -11.41 1.10
CA LEU A 75 -10.82 -12.81 0.69
C LEU A 75 -11.72 -13.56 1.67
N LYS A 76 -12.56 -14.49 1.19
CA LYS A 76 -13.54 -15.21 2.01
C LYS A 76 -12.90 -16.05 3.12
N GLU A 77 -11.71 -16.57 2.85
CA GLU A 77 -10.96 -17.47 3.73
C GLU A 77 -10.20 -16.71 4.83
N ALA A 78 -10.05 -15.38 4.69
CA ALA A 78 -9.32 -14.58 5.66
C ALA A 78 -10.21 -14.19 6.86
N PRO A 79 -9.65 -14.07 8.09
CA PRO A 79 -10.39 -13.59 9.26
C PRO A 79 -11.10 -12.24 9.03
N LEU A 80 -10.50 -11.40 8.20
CA LEU A 80 -11.04 -10.10 7.80
C LEU A 80 -12.44 -10.18 7.16
N TYR A 81 -12.78 -11.31 6.53
CA TYR A 81 -14.11 -11.51 5.96
C TYR A 81 -15.22 -11.46 7.00
N LYS A 82 -14.97 -11.97 8.22
CA LYS A 82 -15.95 -11.90 9.32
C LYS A 82 -16.20 -10.45 9.74
N TRP A 83 -15.13 -9.66 9.84
CA TRP A 83 -15.23 -8.23 10.19
C TRP A 83 -16.01 -7.44 9.15
N TRP A 84 -15.81 -7.75 7.88
CA TRP A 84 -16.60 -7.16 6.80
C TRP A 84 -18.08 -7.52 6.92
N LYS A 85 -18.42 -8.80 7.14
CA LYS A 85 -19.82 -9.24 7.35
C LYS A 85 -20.48 -8.56 8.56
N GLU A 86 -19.70 -8.24 9.59
CA GLU A 86 -20.16 -7.54 10.79
C GLU A 86 -20.17 -6.00 10.62
N GLY A 87 -19.81 -5.47 9.45
CA GLY A 87 -19.73 -4.02 9.20
C GLY A 87 -18.53 -3.30 9.84
N LYS A 88 -17.62 -4.04 10.47
CA LYS A 88 -16.43 -3.52 11.16
C LYS A 88 -15.27 -3.18 10.23
N TYR A 89 -15.30 -3.66 9.00
CA TYR A 89 -14.33 -3.32 7.96
C TYR A 89 -15.04 -3.02 6.65
N LYS A 90 -14.76 -1.86 6.07
CA LYS A 90 -15.26 -1.45 4.76
C LYS A 90 -14.07 -1.22 3.83
N PRO A 91 -13.87 -2.06 2.80
CA PRO A 91 -12.79 -1.86 1.86
C PRO A 91 -13.00 -0.57 1.07
N TYR A 92 -11.92 0.04 0.59
CA TYR A 92 -12.03 1.18 -0.32
C TYR A 92 -12.82 0.82 -1.57
N SER A 93 -13.66 1.74 -2.01
CA SER A 93 -14.23 1.71 -3.36
C SER A 93 -13.13 1.82 -4.42
N GLU A 94 -13.46 1.46 -5.66
CA GLU A 94 -12.54 1.61 -6.81
C GLU A 94 -12.02 3.04 -6.94
N LYS A 95 -12.92 4.02 -6.86
CA LYS A 95 -12.58 5.45 -6.94
C LYS A 95 -11.63 5.88 -5.83
N GLN A 96 -11.88 5.45 -4.59
CA GLN A 96 -10.97 5.74 -3.47
C GLN A 96 -9.60 5.12 -3.72
N LEU A 97 -9.53 3.86 -4.14
CA LEU A 97 -8.25 3.23 -4.38
C LEU A 97 -7.47 3.92 -5.52
N ILE A 98 -8.12 4.21 -6.64
CA ILE A 98 -7.49 4.90 -7.77
C ILE A 98 -6.94 6.27 -7.33
N ASN A 99 -7.75 7.05 -6.62
CA ASN A 99 -7.32 8.36 -6.12
C ASN A 99 -6.14 8.28 -5.15
N LEU A 100 -6.14 7.30 -4.25
CA LEU A 100 -5.02 7.07 -3.33
C LEU A 100 -3.73 6.75 -4.09
N ILE A 101 -3.78 5.77 -5.00
CA ILE A 101 -2.58 5.39 -5.77
C ILE A 101 -2.11 6.54 -6.67
N LYS A 102 -3.02 7.31 -7.28
CA LYS A 102 -2.67 8.52 -8.03
C LYS A 102 -1.93 9.53 -7.15
N SER A 103 -2.45 9.84 -5.96
CA SER A 103 -1.83 10.75 -4.99
C SER A 103 -0.41 10.29 -4.62
N ILE A 104 -0.25 9.00 -4.34
CA ILE A 104 1.06 8.39 -4.06
C ILE A 104 2.01 8.55 -5.26
N LYS A 105 1.58 8.17 -6.47
CA LYS A 105 2.42 8.23 -7.67
C LYS A 105 2.93 9.63 -7.98
N LYS A 106 2.13 10.68 -7.74
CA LYS A 106 2.56 12.08 -7.93
C LYS A 106 3.68 12.52 -6.99
N ARG A 107 3.92 11.80 -5.89
CA ARG A 107 4.87 12.15 -4.83
C ARG A 107 6.08 11.22 -4.76
N ILE A 108 6.13 10.19 -5.59
CA ILE A 108 7.22 9.22 -5.55
C ILE A 108 8.53 9.90 -5.99
N PRO A 109 9.60 9.83 -5.17
CA PRO A 109 10.89 10.39 -5.55
C PRO A 109 11.50 9.66 -6.74
N TYR A 110 12.31 10.38 -7.52
CA TYR A 110 12.94 9.85 -8.74
C TYR A 110 13.77 8.56 -8.51
N TYR A 111 14.32 8.36 -7.30
CA TYR A 111 15.14 7.20 -6.97
C TYR A 111 14.32 5.94 -6.63
N VAL A 112 13.01 6.07 -6.41
CA VAL A 112 12.15 4.96 -5.97
C VAL A 112 11.49 4.28 -7.15
N ARG A 113 11.72 2.97 -7.31
CA ARG A 113 11.09 2.18 -8.37
C ARG A 113 9.84 1.45 -7.88
N ILE A 114 8.69 1.73 -8.51
CA ILE A 114 7.48 0.94 -8.29
C ILE A 114 7.57 -0.39 -9.04
N GLN A 115 7.94 -1.46 -8.35
CA GLN A 115 7.98 -2.79 -8.94
C GLN A 115 6.57 -3.27 -9.30
N ARG A 116 5.59 -3.03 -8.43
CA ARG A 116 4.23 -3.54 -8.64
C ARG A 116 3.15 -2.71 -7.94
N ILE A 117 1.99 -2.63 -8.57
CA ILE A 117 0.76 -2.05 -8.03
C ILE A 117 -0.30 -3.13 -8.27
N THR A 118 -0.94 -3.64 -7.21
CA THR A 118 -1.81 -4.85 -7.16
C THR A 118 -1.07 -6.20 -7.06
N ARG A 119 -1.77 -7.26 -6.62
CA ARG A 119 -1.26 -8.64 -6.45
C ARG A 119 -1.88 -9.58 -7.49
N ASP A 120 -1.25 -10.73 -7.74
CA ASP A 120 -1.81 -11.82 -8.55
C ASP A 120 -2.89 -12.56 -7.76
N ILE A 121 -4.03 -11.91 -7.56
CA ILE A 121 -5.21 -12.51 -6.97
C ILE A 121 -6.30 -12.44 -8.04
N PRO A 122 -6.89 -13.58 -8.45
CA PRO A 122 -8.02 -13.56 -9.37
C PRO A 122 -9.13 -12.67 -8.83
N SER A 123 -9.65 -11.74 -9.63
CA SER A 123 -10.64 -10.76 -9.19
C SER A 123 -11.91 -11.41 -8.61
N GLN A 124 -12.27 -12.59 -9.13
CA GLN A 124 -13.38 -13.43 -8.65
C GLN A 124 -13.21 -13.89 -7.20
N ARG A 125 -11.97 -13.96 -6.69
CA ARG A 125 -11.68 -14.33 -5.29
C ARG A 125 -11.76 -13.14 -4.33
N VAL A 126 -11.62 -11.92 -4.83
CA VAL A 126 -11.79 -10.71 -4.03
C VAL A 126 -13.29 -10.47 -3.85
N VAL A 127 -13.75 -10.42 -2.60
CA VAL A 127 -15.18 -10.32 -2.27
C VAL A 127 -15.74 -8.95 -2.69
N GLU A 128 -15.07 -7.88 -2.28
CA GLU A 128 -15.49 -6.50 -2.50
C GLU A 128 -14.29 -5.53 -2.45
N GLY A 129 -14.47 -4.33 -3.01
CA GLY A 129 -13.54 -3.21 -2.94
C GLY A 129 -12.63 -3.06 -4.15
N GLY A 130 -11.88 -1.97 -4.17
CA GLY A 130 -11.02 -1.57 -5.29
C GLY A 130 -9.89 -2.56 -5.60
N ALA A 131 -9.54 -3.44 -4.67
CA ALA A 131 -8.57 -4.51 -4.91
C ALA A 131 -9.02 -5.52 -6.00
N LYS A 132 -10.29 -5.48 -6.45
CA LYS A 132 -10.80 -6.22 -7.60
C LYS A 132 -10.22 -5.76 -8.95
N ILE A 133 -9.75 -4.52 -9.05
CA ILE A 133 -9.24 -3.95 -10.30
C ILE A 133 -7.98 -4.70 -10.74
N SER A 134 -8.03 -5.37 -11.89
CA SER A 134 -6.91 -6.13 -12.45
C SER A 134 -5.95 -5.27 -13.29
N ASN A 135 -6.45 -4.19 -13.92
CA ASN A 135 -5.69 -3.35 -14.84
C ASN A 135 -5.38 -1.94 -14.28
N LEU A 136 -5.16 -1.83 -12.96
CA LEU A 136 -5.00 -0.54 -12.27
C LEU A 136 -3.88 0.35 -12.86
N ARG A 137 -2.78 -0.26 -13.34
CA ARG A 137 -1.70 0.48 -14.02
C ARG A 137 -2.18 1.18 -15.30
N GLN A 138 -3.03 0.52 -16.09
CA GLN A 138 -3.58 1.06 -17.33
C GLN A 138 -4.51 2.23 -17.04
N ILE A 139 -5.39 2.08 -16.04
CA ILE A 139 -6.32 3.13 -15.62
C ILE A 139 -5.54 4.38 -15.18
N LEU A 140 -4.54 4.22 -14.31
CA LEU A 140 -3.70 5.33 -13.83
C LEU A 140 -2.89 6.00 -14.95
N ALA A 141 -2.43 5.23 -15.94
CA ALA A 141 -1.72 5.79 -17.10
C ALA A 141 -2.66 6.66 -17.96
N LYS A 142 -3.91 6.24 -18.14
CA LYS A 142 -4.93 7.04 -18.83
C LYS A 142 -5.28 8.31 -18.07
N GLU A 143 -5.46 8.23 -16.74
CA GLU A 143 -5.70 9.42 -15.91
C GLU A 143 -4.53 10.40 -15.93
N SER A 144 -3.29 9.89 -15.87
CA SER A 144 -2.07 10.70 -16.01
C SER A 144 -2.04 11.50 -17.30
N LYS A 145 -2.38 10.86 -18.44
CA LYS A 145 -2.46 11.55 -19.74
C LYS A 145 -3.57 12.60 -19.78
N ASN A 146 -4.75 12.28 -19.25
CA ASN A 146 -5.91 13.16 -19.28
C ASN A 146 -5.77 14.39 -18.37
N GLU A 147 -5.15 14.22 -17.20
CA GLU A 147 -4.97 15.27 -16.19
C GLU A 147 -3.63 16.00 -16.30
N GLY A 148 -2.71 15.53 -17.15
CA GLY A 148 -1.42 16.18 -17.40
C GLY A 148 -0.37 16.01 -16.28
N TRP A 149 -0.51 15.02 -15.40
CA TRP A 149 0.49 14.75 -14.36
C TRP A 149 1.47 13.65 -14.76
N LYS A 150 2.70 13.70 -14.23
CA LYS A 150 3.76 12.72 -14.45
C LYS A 150 4.13 12.02 -13.14
N CYS A 151 4.64 10.80 -13.27
CA CYS A 151 5.22 9.98 -12.21
C CYS A 151 6.49 9.36 -12.75
#